data_AF-M8CPA0-F1
#
_entry.id   AF-M8CPA0-F1
#
_cell.length_a   1.000
_cell.length_b   1.000
_cell.length_c   1.000
_cell.angle_alpha   90.00
_cell.angle_beta   90.00
_cell.angle_gamma   90.00
#
_symmetry.space_group_name_H-M   'P 1'
#
loop_
_entity.id
_entity.type
_entity.pdbx_description
1 polymer ?
#
loop_
_entity_poly.entity_id
_entity_poly.type
_entity_poly.pdbx_seq_one_letter_code
_entity_poly.pdbx_strand_id
1 'polypeptide(L)'
;MEGQVWKTIPVPSGGLSFRIGLSQGCLHYATTPLATVDKNQKKESKESTTLIASLWCMEDYDSKQWILKHSVSNVELQSVTRVEYKVAAIHPDCDMIFLDSCVDDTLASYDMQHRKFRRILNLGKNKATLFVPYVPLLSDSLAGADGQ
;
A
#
# COMPACT_ATOMS: atom_id res chain seq x y z
N MET A 1 -12.40 -11.69 -31.09
CA MET A 1 -12.22 -11.67 -29.63
C MET A 1 -10.73 -11.52 -29.38
N GLU A 2 -10.23 -10.28 -29.37
CA GLU A 2 -8.84 -9.99 -29.04
C GLU A 2 -8.73 -9.97 -27.52
N GLY A 3 -8.34 -11.10 -26.94
CA GLY A 3 -8.25 -11.26 -25.51
C GLY A 3 -7.09 -12.18 -25.16
N GLN A 4 -6.26 -11.69 -24.23
CA GLN A 4 -5.22 -12.39 -23.48
C GLN A 4 -3.82 -12.49 -24.10
N VAL A 5 -3.18 -11.34 -24.31
CA VAL A 5 -1.72 -11.26 -24.14
C VAL A 5 -1.44 -11.04 -22.66
N TRP A 6 -1.05 -12.11 -21.96
CA TRP A 6 -0.57 -12.02 -20.59
C TRP A 6 0.88 -11.50 -20.59
N LYS A 7 1.18 -10.52 -19.74
CA LYS A 7 2.56 -10.03 -19.55
C LYS A 7 2.97 -10.23 -18.10
N THR A 8 4.12 -10.86 -17.89
CA THR A 8 4.78 -10.92 -16.58
C THR A 8 5.56 -9.62 -16.35
N ILE A 9 5.31 -9.00 -15.19
CA ILE A 9 5.98 -7.79 -14.71
C ILE A 9 6.73 -8.15 -13.42
N PRO A 10 8.07 -8.03 -13.36
CA PRO A 10 8.81 -8.27 -12.12
C PRO A 10 8.47 -7.18 -11.10
N VAL A 11 8.41 -7.51 -9.81
CA VAL A 11 8.17 -6.52 -8.74
C VAL A 11 9.49 -5.95 -8.20
N PRO A 12 9.54 -4.70 -7.70
CA PRO A 12 10.77 -4.03 -7.28
C PRO A 12 11.45 -4.66 -6.07
N SER A 13 10.66 -5.07 -5.07
CA SER A 13 11.16 -5.65 -3.84
C SER A 13 10.06 -6.44 -3.11
N GLY A 14 10.44 -7.56 -2.50
CA GLY A 14 9.56 -8.31 -1.61
C GLY A 14 9.40 -7.63 -0.25
N GLY A 15 8.54 -8.18 0.62
CA GLY A 15 8.29 -7.65 1.94
C GLY A 15 7.37 -8.54 2.77
N LEU A 16 7.04 -8.09 3.98
CA LEU A 16 6.04 -8.73 4.86
C LEU A 16 4.65 -8.72 4.20
N SER A 17 4.34 -7.64 3.51
CA SER A 17 3.08 -7.48 2.77
C SER A 17 3.28 -6.52 1.60
N PHE A 18 2.41 -6.63 0.61
CA PHE A 18 2.39 -5.73 -0.52
C PHE A 18 0.96 -5.39 -0.94
N ARG A 19 0.82 -4.27 -1.63
CA ARG A 19 -0.42 -3.85 -2.26
C ARG A 19 -0.19 -3.34 -3.67
N ILE A 20 -1.07 -3.74 -4.58
CA ILE A 20 -1.12 -3.23 -5.94
C ILE A 20 -2.40 -2.43 -6.09
N GLY A 21 -2.32 -1.28 -6.76
CA GLY A 21 -3.48 -0.46 -7.06
C GLY A 21 -3.20 0.45 -8.25
N LEU A 22 -4.24 0.85 -8.97
CA LEU A 22 -4.16 1.93 -9.94
C LEU A 22 -4.38 3.25 -9.20
N SER A 23 -3.50 4.22 -9.43
CA SER A 23 -3.69 5.59 -8.94
C SER A 23 -3.26 6.58 -9.99
N GLN A 24 -4.10 7.57 -10.29
CA GLN A 24 -3.78 8.66 -11.24
C GLN A 24 -3.27 8.16 -12.61
N GLY A 25 -3.85 7.05 -13.11
CA GLY A 25 -3.46 6.44 -14.39
C GLY A 25 -2.19 5.58 -14.35
N CYS A 26 -1.54 5.47 -13.20
CA CYS A 26 -0.31 4.69 -13.03
C CYS A 26 -0.58 3.41 -12.22
N LEU A 27 0.17 2.34 -12.49
CA LEU A 27 0.17 1.17 -11.62
C LEU A 27 1.11 1.42 -10.45
N HIS A 28 0.59 1.27 -9.23
CA HIS A 28 1.36 1.40 -8.01
C HIS A 28 1.59 0.07 -7.32
N TYR A 29 2.79 -0.09 -6.79
CA TYR A 29 3.20 -1.20 -5.95
C TYR A 29 3.71 -0.62 -4.62
N ALA A 30 2.98 -0.89 -3.55
CA ALA A 30 3.37 -0.53 -2.20
C ALA A 30 3.83 -1.78 -1.46
N THR A 31 4.94 -1.71 -0.74
CA THR A 31 5.49 -2.83 0.02
C THR A 31 5.89 -2.39 1.41
N THR A 32 5.63 -3.26 2.39
CA THR A 32 6.11 -3.11 3.76
C THR A 32 7.32 -4.04 3.93
N PRO A 33 8.54 -3.50 4.08
CA PRO A 33 9.75 -4.31 4.22
C PRO A 33 9.68 -5.22 5.45
N LEU A 34 10.29 -6.41 5.36
CA LEU A 34 10.54 -7.22 6.54
C LEU A 34 11.63 -6.55 7.36
N ALA A 35 11.32 -6.17 8.61
CA ALA A 35 12.32 -5.63 9.51
C ALA A 35 13.47 -6.64 9.68
N THR A 36 14.65 -6.32 9.17
CA THR A 36 15.86 -7.08 9.47
C THR A 36 16.23 -6.76 10.91
N VAL A 37 15.85 -7.65 11.84
CA VAL A 37 16.39 -7.59 13.19
C VAL A 37 17.86 -7.94 13.10
N ASP A 38 18.71 -6.92 12.95
CA ASP A 38 20.14 -7.07 13.16
C ASP A 38 20.34 -7.47 14.63
N LYS A 39 20.50 -8.78 14.87
CA LYS A 39 20.76 -9.37 16.19
C LYS A 39 22.07 -8.85 16.82
N ASN A 40 22.84 -8.02 16.11
CA ASN A 40 24.15 -7.52 16.50
C ASN A 40 24.14 -6.04 16.95
N GLN A 41 23.01 -5.34 16.96
CA GLN A 41 22.98 -3.98 17.53
C GLN A 41 22.88 -4.04 19.06
N LYS A 42 24.05 -4.07 19.68
CA LYS A 42 24.29 -3.71 21.09
C LYS A 42 23.57 -2.38 21.38
N LYS A 43 22.86 -2.32 22.52
CA LYS A 43 22.20 -1.12 23.07
C LYS A 43 23.03 0.16 22.84
N GLU A 44 22.67 0.93 21.82
CA GLU A 44 23.02 2.34 21.75
C GLU A 44 21.76 3.14 21.38
N SER A 45 21.47 4.11 22.23
CA SER A 45 20.32 5.00 22.21
C SER A 45 20.40 6.01 21.08
N LYS A 46 20.24 5.55 19.83
CA LYS A 46 19.90 6.41 18.69
C LYS A 46 18.57 5.93 18.11
N GLU A 47 17.67 6.90 17.96
CA GLU A 47 16.39 6.75 17.28
C GLU A 47 16.64 6.14 15.89
N SER A 48 16.37 4.84 15.75
CA SER A 48 16.62 4.10 14.52
C SER A 48 15.48 4.38 13.55
N THR A 49 15.77 5.17 12.53
CA THR A 49 14.86 5.37 11.39
C THR A 49 14.67 4.02 10.70
N THR A 50 13.47 3.47 10.79
CA THR A 50 13.06 2.21 10.17
C THR A 50 12.15 2.51 9.00
N LEU A 51 12.40 1.87 7.86
CA LEU A 51 11.55 1.96 6.68
C LEU A 51 10.27 1.15 6.89
N ILE A 52 9.12 1.80 6.81
CA ILE A 52 7.80 1.21 7.00
C ILE A 52 7.15 0.83 5.68
N ALA A 53 7.28 1.69 4.66
CA ALA A 53 6.73 1.41 3.34
C ALA A 53 7.60 2.01 2.23
N SER A 54 7.66 1.30 1.10
CA SER A 54 8.16 1.82 -0.18
C SER A 54 7.04 1.77 -1.21
N LEU A 55 6.85 2.86 -1.92
CA LEU A 55 5.83 3.00 -2.96
C LEU A 55 6.50 3.24 -4.30
N TRP A 56 6.18 2.36 -5.23
CA TRP A 56 6.70 2.35 -6.58
C TRP A 56 5.57 2.65 -7.55
N CYS A 57 5.87 3.34 -8.65
CA CYS A 57 4.94 3.58 -9.75
C CYS A 57 5.51 3.02 -11.06
N MET A 58 4.61 2.59 -11.93
CA MET A 58 4.87 2.25 -13.32
C MET A 58 3.88 3.02 -14.18
N GLU A 59 4.40 3.96 -14.96
CA GLU A 59 3.62 4.80 -15.88
C GLU A 59 3.49 4.12 -17.24
N ASP A 60 4.59 3.55 -17.75
CA ASP A 60 4.63 2.81 -19.01
C ASP A 60 4.73 1.29 -18.75
N TYR A 61 3.63 0.58 -19.06
CA TYR A 61 3.53 -0.87 -18.92
C TYR A 61 4.43 -1.64 -19.90
N ASP A 62 4.83 -1.05 -21.02
CA ASP A 62 5.71 -1.70 -21.99
C ASP A 62 7.17 -1.64 -21.53
N SER A 63 7.58 -0.56 -20.89
CA SER A 63 8.91 -0.45 -20.26
C SER A 63 9.13 -1.49 -19.15
N LYS A 64 8.05 -1.87 -18.44
CA LYS A 64 8.07 -2.70 -17.22
C LYS A 64 9.00 -2.15 -16.14
N GLN A 65 9.31 -0.86 -16.18
CA GLN A 65 10.19 -0.20 -15.22
C GLN A 65 9.38 0.35 -14.05
N TRP A 66 9.85 0.06 -12.85
CA TRP A 66 9.29 0.63 -11.63
C TRP A 66 10.18 1.77 -11.14
N ILE A 67 9.55 2.88 -10.78
CA ILE A 67 10.22 4.06 -10.23
C ILE A 67 9.79 4.20 -8.77
N LEU A 68 10.74 4.37 -7.85
CA LEU A 68 10.42 4.65 -6.46
C LEU A 68 9.81 6.05 -6.36
N LYS A 69 8.51 6.14 -6.07
CA LYS A 69 7.78 7.40 -5.92
C LYS A 69 7.90 7.96 -4.51
N HIS A 70 7.81 7.10 -3.49
CA HIS A 70 7.83 7.54 -2.10
C HIS A 70 8.35 6.46 -1.15
N SER A 71 8.91 6.90 -0.01
CA SER A 71 9.25 6.04 1.12
C SER A 71 8.72 6.64 2.41
N VAL A 72 8.24 5.77 3.30
CA VAL A 72 7.65 6.16 4.59
C VAL A 72 8.49 5.56 5.70
N SER A 73 8.95 6.41 6.61
CA SER A 73 9.70 5.99 7.79
C SER A 73 8.84 6.04 9.07
N ASN A 74 9.26 5.31 10.10
CA ASN A 74 8.63 5.38 11.43
C ASN A 74 8.63 6.80 12.02
N VAL A 75 9.66 7.61 11.73
CA VAL A 75 9.77 9.01 12.17
C VAL A 75 8.63 9.84 11.59
N GLU A 76 8.33 9.65 10.30
CA GLU A 76 7.23 10.37 9.61
C GLU A 76 5.84 9.98 10.11
N LEU A 77 5.69 8.75 10.61
CA LEU A 77 4.44 8.29 11.22
C LEU A 77 4.24 8.80 12.64
N GLN A 78 5.21 9.53 13.20
CA GLN A 78 5.21 9.96 14.61
C GLN A 78 4.95 8.80 15.57
N SER A 79 5.28 7.56 15.15
CA SER A 79 5.09 6.37 15.95
C SER A 79 6.28 6.26 16.89
N VAL A 80 6.18 6.95 18.03
CA VAL A 80 7.18 6.89 19.11
C VAL A 80 7.25 5.47 19.71
N THR A 81 6.11 4.78 19.71
CA THR A 81 6.02 3.35 19.94
C THR A 81 6.36 2.64 18.63
N ARG A 82 7.18 1.58 18.69
CA ARG A 82 7.54 0.69 17.55
C ARG A 82 6.31 -0.03 16.96
N VAL A 83 5.32 0.73 16.52
CA VAL A 83 4.09 0.23 15.94
C VAL A 83 4.42 -0.11 14.50
N GLU A 84 4.40 -1.40 14.22
CA GLU A 84 4.55 -1.91 12.87
C GLU A 84 3.26 -1.60 12.10
N TYR A 85 3.35 -0.65 11.17
CA TYR A 85 2.31 -0.39 10.19
C TYR A 85 2.61 -1.18 8.92
N LYS A 86 1.56 -1.69 8.29
CA LYS A 86 1.62 -2.23 6.93
C LYS A 86 0.67 -1.47 6.02
N VAL A 87 0.92 -1.53 4.71
CA VAL A 87 0.07 -0.84 3.73
C VAL A 87 -1.22 -1.62 3.51
N ALA A 88 -2.35 -1.02 3.87
CA ALA A 88 -3.67 -1.59 3.70
C ALA A 88 -4.27 -1.31 2.32
N ALA A 89 -4.10 -0.09 1.81
CA ALA A 89 -4.64 0.35 0.52
C ALA A 89 -3.91 1.57 -0.06
N ILE A 90 -4.04 1.75 -1.38
CA ILE A 90 -3.57 2.93 -2.12
C ILE A 90 -4.82 3.68 -2.60
N HIS A 91 -4.87 5.00 -2.40
CA HIS A 91 -5.99 5.81 -2.84
C HIS A 91 -5.98 5.91 -4.39
N PRO A 92 -7.14 5.73 -5.07
CA PRO A 92 -7.19 5.69 -6.54
C PRO A 92 -6.91 7.05 -7.22
N ASP A 93 -7.20 8.16 -6.54
CA ASP A 93 -7.14 9.49 -7.18
C ASP A 93 -6.09 10.44 -6.59
N CYS A 94 -5.50 10.10 -5.44
CA CYS A 94 -4.70 11.03 -4.65
C CYS A 94 -3.43 10.36 -4.15
N ASP A 95 -2.42 11.18 -3.85
CA ASP A 95 -1.16 10.76 -3.24
C ASP A 95 -1.33 10.40 -1.77
N MET A 96 -2.16 9.38 -1.50
CA MET A 96 -2.51 8.92 -0.17
C MET A 96 -2.49 7.40 -0.10
N ILE A 97 -1.98 6.89 1.02
CA ILE A 97 -2.10 5.48 1.38
C ILE A 97 -2.82 5.32 2.70
N PHE A 98 -3.38 4.13 2.89
CA PHE A 98 -3.93 3.70 4.15
C PHE A 98 -3.00 2.66 4.77
N LEU A 99 -2.83 2.79 6.08
CA LEU A 99 -1.92 1.99 6.89
C LEU A 99 -2.73 1.32 7.98
N ASP A 100 -2.49 0.03 8.21
CA ASP A 100 -3.03 -0.67 9.37
C ASP A 100 -1.92 -1.11 10.30
N SER A 101 -2.15 -0.83 11.59
CA SER A 101 -1.24 -1.18 12.67
C SER A 101 -1.41 -2.65 13.04
N CYS A 102 -0.30 -3.37 13.10
CA CYS A 102 -0.26 -4.75 13.57
C CYS A 102 -0.43 -4.87 15.10
N VAL A 103 -0.29 -3.77 15.84
CA VAL A 103 -0.18 -3.79 17.32
C VAL A 103 -1.45 -3.31 18.00
N ASP A 104 -1.93 -2.12 17.62
CA ASP A 104 -3.00 -1.40 18.34
C ASP A 104 -4.30 -1.29 17.55
N ASP A 105 -4.40 -2.02 16.42
CA ASP A 105 -5.58 -2.07 15.55
C ASP A 105 -5.98 -0.69 14.99
N THR A 106 -5.04 0.26 14.96
CA THR A 106 -5.25 1.58 14.35
C THR A 106 -5.24 1.47 12.83
N LEU A 107 -6.30 1.99 12.19
CA LEU A 107 -6.31 2.38 10.79
C LEU A 107 -5.91 3.86 10.68
N ALA A 108 -4.98 4.15 9.79
CA ALA A 108 -4.48 5.49 9.54
C ALA A 108 -4.37 5.79 8.04
N SER A 109 -4.27 7.06 7.70
CA SER A 109 -3.85 7.54 6.40
C SER A 109 -2.51 8.25 6.48
N TYR A 110 -1.79 8.22 5.36
CA TYR A 110 -0.59 8.99 5.15
C TYR A 110 -0.71 9.72 3.82
N ASP A 111 -0.75 11.06 3.90
CA ASP A 111 -0.71 11.97 2.77
C ASP A 111 0.76 12.12 2.35
N MET A 112 1.10 11.60 1.17
CA MET A 112 2.48 11.61 0.66
C MET A 112 2.88 12.99 0.13
N GLN A 113 1.91 13.77 -0.39
CA GLN A 113 2.17 15.10 -0.91
C GLN A 113 2.63 16.05 0.20
N HIS A 114 1.97 15.98 1.36
CA HIS A 114 2.28 16.84 2.50
C HIS A 114 3.09 16.13 3.60
N ARG A 115 3.39 14.84 3.42
CA ARG A 115 4.03 13.96 4.42
C ARG A 115 3.32 14.01 5.78
N LYS A 116 2.00 13.91 5.76
CA LYS A 116 1.15 14.02 6.96
C LYS A 116 0.51 12.69 7.30
N PHE A 117 0.88 12.17 8.46
CA PHE A 117 0.23 11.02 9.08
C PHE A 117 -1.03 11.44 9.84
N ARG A 118 -2.12 10.68 9.68
CA ARG A 118 -3.37 10.87 10.41
C ARG A 118 -3.99 9.54 10.80
N ARG A 119 -4.20 9.34 12.10
CA ARG A 119 -5.02 8.23 12.59
C ARG A 119 -6.49 8.48 12.26
N ILE A 120 -7.15 7.48 11.69
CA ILE A 120 -8.55 7.56 11.26
C ILE A 120 -9.45 6.97 12.35
N LEU A 121 -9.24 5.69 12.67
CA LEU A 121 -10.07 4.95 13.63
C LEU A 121 -9.32 3.77 14.24
N ASN A 122 -9.81 3.28 15.37
CA ASN A 122 -9.38 2.00 15.96
C ASN A 122 -10.37 0.91 15.52
N LEU A 123 -9.88 -0.12 14.84
CA LEU A 123 -10.68 -1.24 14.32
C LEU A 123 -11.19 -2.17 15.44
N GLY A 124 -10.59 -2.09 16.63
CA GLY A 124 -10.94 -2.90 17.79
C GLY A 124 -10.79 -4.41 17.52
N LYS A 125 -11.75 -5.20 18.02
CA LYS A 125 -11.73 -6.67 17.92
C LYS A 125 -11.92 -7.23 16.49
N ASN A 126 -12.32 -6.39 15.54
CA ASN A 126 -12.61 -6.81 14.16
C ASN A 126 -11.39 -6.61 13.27
N LYS A 127 -10.34 -7.40 13.53
CA LYS A 127 -9.14 -7.42 12.69
C LYS A 127 -9.52 -8.00 11.32
N ALA A 128 -9.46 -7.17 10.28
CA ALA A 128 -9.46 -7.70 8.92
C ALA A 128 -8.13 -8.43 8.71
N THR A 129 -8.18 -9.74 8.43
CA THR A 129 -6.96 -10.49 8.04
C THR A 129 -6.32 -9.90 6.79
N LEU A 130 -7.16 -9.33 5.91
CA LEU A 130 -6.75 -8.71 4.67
C LEU A 130 -7.71 -7.57 4.31
N PHE A 131 -7.16 -6.42 3.92
CA PHE A 131 -7.91 -5.40 3.19
C PHE A 131 -7.88 -5.76 1.71
N VAL A 132 -9.03 -5.90 1.06
CA VAL A 132 -9.14 -6.13 -0.41
C VAL A 132 -9.74 -4.90 -1.08
N PRO A 133 -9.35 -4.57 -2.33
CA PRO A 133 -9.98 -3.46 -3.02
C PRO A 133 -11.45 -3.81 -3.19
N TYR A 134 -12.33 -2.83 -3.02
CA TYR A 134 -13.73 -3.03 -3.36
C TYR A 134 -13.85 -3.22 -4.88
N VAL A 135 -14.37 -4.37 -5.30
CA VAL A 135 -14.71 -4.65 -6.69
C VAL A 135 -16.23 -4.56 -6.78
N PRO A 136 -16.80 -3.48 -7.36
CA PRO A 136 -18.23 -3.39 -7.55
C PRO A 136 -18.69 -4.54 -8.43
N LEU A 137 -19.67 -5.31 -7.96
CA LEU A 137 -20.33 -6.30 -8.81
C LEU A 137 -21.24 -5.53 -9.77
N LEU A 138 -20.72 -5.14 -10.93
CA LEU A 138 -21.55 -4.65 -12.03
C LEU A 138 -22.38 -5.84 -12.51
N SER A 139 -23.59 -5.93 -12.00
CA SER A 139 -24.59 -6.83 -12.56
C SER A 139 -25.08 -6.15 -13.82
N ASP A 140 -24.64 -6.64 -14.98
CA ASP A 140 -25.17 -6.20 -16.26
C ASP A 140 -26.68 -6.44 -16.26
N SER A 141 -27.45 -5.40 -15.94
CA SER A 141 -28.83 -5.30 -16.43
C SER A 141 -28.73 -5.00 -17.92
N LEU A 142 -28.39 -6.03 -18.70
CA LEU A 142 -28.65 -6.06 -20.13
C LEU A 142 -30.18 -6.24 -20.27
N ALA A 143 -30.91 -5.20 -19.90
CA ALA A 143 -32.32 -5.08 -20.22
C ALA A 143 -32.40 -4.83 -21.73
N GLY A 144 -32.48 -5.95 -22.46
CA GLY A 144 -32.92 -6.08 -23.84
C GLY A 144 -32.71 -4.87 -24.75
N ALA A 145 -31.54 -4.78 -25.36
CA ALA A 145 -31.54 -4.41 -26.77
C ALA A 145 -31.98 -5.67 -27.54
N ASP A 146 -33.28 -5.81 -27.77
CA ASP A 146 -33.84 -6.43 -28.99
C ASP A 146 -35.37 -6.33 -29.01
N GLY A 147 -35.88 -5.59 -30.00
CA GLY A 147 -37.23 -5.77 -30.56
C GLY A 147 -38.19 -4.60 -30.43
N GLN A 148 -38.01 -3.49 -31.17
CA GLN A 148 -38.72 -3.21 -32.44
C GLN A 148 -38.27 -1.87 -33.06
#